data_AF-V6KHP3-F1
#
_entry.id   AF-V6KHP3-F1
#
_cell.length_a   1.000
_cell.length_b   1.000
_cell.length_c   1.000
_cell.angle_alpha   90.00
_cell.angle_beta   90.00
_cell.angle_gamma   90.00
#
_symmetry.space_group_name_H-M   'P 1'
#
loop_
_entity.id
_entity.type
_entity.pdbx_description
1 polymer ?
#
loop_
_entity_poly.entity_id
_entity_poly.type
_entity_poly.pdbx_seq_one_letter_code
_entity_poly.pdbx_strand_id
1 'polypeptide(L)'
;MLRQWEAAGLDAGVFRYGLALLRLRYSALGLARLLPLERVLVGVESTQPDAFGGFHHPNQGYRHLQMQALITMYGPMATGLPENPPVAALDLLRSYAHDCLHYGSCRTYRLLGESVVRGQYGLNFRRPDGRSYSAPDPVGSRTTRNLGIVMEGACDREARTITRLAAEQCQIHEPSPGIDRYAYRDVTGLLDVDDIDPASASSPVTTAFLTAMASYQRNINDRYAAFLDEVGHTESYELHTVILSAIISGDVTTVCAWLDQHNGPYTFATLFLSPSYLTAG
;
A
#
# COMPACT_ATOMS: atom_id res chain seq x y z
N MET A 1 18.64 10.53 5.75
CA MET A 1 18.29 9.43 6.67
C MET A 1 19.11 8.17 6.47
N LEU A 2 18.99 7.37 5.40
CA LEU A 2 19.75 6.09 5.29
C LEU A 2 21.26 6.26 5.51
N ARG A 3 21.88 7.28 4.89
CA ARG A 3 23.29 7.61 5.16
C ARG A 3 23.57 8.05 6.60
N GLN A 4 22.61 8.68 7.27
CA GLN A 4 22.72 9.08 8.68
C GLN A 4 22.61 7.85 9.60
N TRP A 5 21.70 6.92 9.29
CA TRP A 5 21.59 5.62 9.97
C TRP A 5 22.88 4.82 9.82
N GLU A 6 23.44 4.76 8.61
CA GLU A 6 24.74 4.12 8.35
C GLU A 6 25.89 4.80 9.09
N ALA A 7 25.92 6.14 9.12
CA ALA A 7 26.90 6.89 9.90
C ALA A 7 26.76 6.66 11.42
N ALA A 8 25.56 6.34 11.88
CA ALA A 8 25.27 5.91 13.25
C ALA A 8 25.49 4.39 13.47
N GLY A 9 26.00 3.66 12.48
CA GLY A 9 26.33 2.23 12.58
C GLY A 9 25.17 1.27 12.31
N LEU A 10 24.03 1.76 11.81
CA LEU A 10 22.87 0.92 11.49
C LEU A 10 22.99 0.32 10.08
N ASP A 11 22.69 -0.97 9.94
CA ASP A 11 22.74 -1.67 8.64
C ASP A 11 21.54 -1.32 7.76
N ALA A 12 21.78 -0.52 6.72
CA ALA A 12 20.80 -0.20 5.68
C ALA A 12 20.76 -1.23 4.52
N GLY A 13 21.46 -2.37 4.65
CA GLY A 13 21.59 -3.41 3.63
C GLY A 13 20.26 -3.99 3.18
N VAL A 14 19.33 -4.20 4.11
CA VAL A 14 17.97 -4.70 3.80
C VAL A 14 17.21 -3.78 2.84
N PHE A 15 17.29 -2.45 3.04
CA PHE A 15 16.63 -1.50 2.16
C PHE A 15 17.23 -1.53 0.75
N ARG A 16 18.56 -1.63 0.64
CA ARG A 16 19.23 -1.75 -0.66
C ARG A 16 18.85 -3.03 -1.39
N TYR A 17 18.78 -4.15 -0.68
CA TYR A 17 18.39 -5.42 -1.27
C TYR A 17 16.93 -5.38 -1.74
N GLY A 18 16.02 -4.91 -0.89
CA GLY A 18 14.62 -4.70 -1.24
C GLY A 18 14.45 -3.76 -2.44
N LEU A 19 15.24 -2.69 -2.52
CA LEU A 19 15.25 -1.79 -3.68
C LEU A 19 15.67 -2.50 -4.97
N ALA A 20 16.62 -3.44 -4.91
CA ALA A 20 17.01 -4.24 -6.07
C ALA A 20 15.90 -5.19 -6.52
N LEU A 21 15.27 -5.90 -5.58
CA LEU A 21 14.10 -6.76 -5.86
C LEU A 21 12.97 -5.97 -6.50
N LEU A 22 12.65 -4.82 -5.91
CA LEU A 22 11.59 -3.94 -6.35
C LEU A 22 11.83 -3.43 -7.78
N ARG A 23 13.05 -2.99 -8.11
CA ARG A 23 13.40 -2.53 -9.47
C ARG A 23 13.12 -3.60 -10.51
N LEU A 24 13.54 -4.84 -10.23
CA LEU A 24 13.32 -5.96 -11.13
C LEU A 24 11.83 -6.25 -11.29
N ARG A 25 11.12 -6.42 -10.16
CA ARG A 25 9.70 -6.80 -10.16
C ARG A 25 8.82 -5.73 -10.81
N TYR A 26 9.01 -4.46 -10.47
CA TYR A 26 8.16 -3.39 -11.00
C TYR A 26 8.44 -3.11 -12.46
N SER A 27 9.69 -3.23 -12.92
CA SER A 27 9.99 -3.18 -14.35
C SER A 27 9.29 -4.29 -15.13
N ALA A 28 9.21 -5.51 -14.57
CA ALA A 28 8.50 -6.63 -15.20
C ALA A 28 6.98 -6.39 -15.28
N LEU A 29 6.42 -5.58 -14.36
CA LEU A 29 5.02 -5.13 -14.38
C LEU A 29 4.79 -3.90 -15.29
N GLY A 30 5.83 -3.41 -15.96
CA GLY A 30 5.74 -2.27 -16.88
C GLY A 30 6.02 -0.91 -16.25
N LEU A 31 6.45 -0.85 -14.98
CA LEU A 31 6.79 0.43 -14.35
C LEU A 31 8.15 0.94 -14.83
N ALA A 32 8.13 2.03 -15.59
CA ALA A 32 9.34 2.59 -16.20
C ALA A 32 10.29 3.28 -15.20
N ARG A 33 9.76 3.87 -14.12
CA ARG A 33 10.54 4.64 -13.14
C ARG A 33 9.97 4.50 -11.73
N LEU A 34 10.86 4.32 -10.77
CA LEU A 34 10.54 4.39 -9.36
C LEU A 34 10.43 5.84 -8.88
N LEU A 35 9.81 6.04 -7.71
CA LEU A 35 9.86 7.32 -7.02
C LEU A 35 11.33 7.67 -6.73
N PRO A 36 11.85 8.83 -7.18
CA PRO A 36 13.23 9.18 -6.90
C PRO A 36 13.47 9.35 -5.39
N LEU A 37 14.56 8.78 -4.87
CA LEU A 37 14.85 8.79 -3.43
C LEU A 37 15.04 10.21 -2.88
N GLU A 38 15.47 11.17 -3.70
CA GLU A 38 15.55 12.59 -3.35
C GLU A 38 14.18 13.25 -3.14
N ARG A 39 13.10 12.58 -3.57
CA ARG A 39 11.71 12.99 -3.34
C ARG A 39 11.03 12.20 -2.22
N VAL A 40 11.83 11.53 -1.39
CA VAL A 40 11.35 10.87 -0.18
C VAL A 40 11.83 11.68 1.02
N LEU A 41 10.88 12.26 1.76
CA LEU A 41 11.17 12.86 3.06
C LEU A 41 10.80 11.86 4.13
N VAL A 42 11.71 11.67 5.10
CA VAL A 42 11.43 10.83 6.25
C VAL A 42 11.29 11.69 7.49
N GLY A 43 10.10 11.68 8.09
CA GLY A 43 9.82 12.27 9.39
C GLY A 43 10.30 11.33 10.49
N VAL A 44 11.14 11.83 11.40
CA VAL A 44 11.80 11.03 12.44
C VAL A 44 11.61 11.57 13.85
N GLU A 45 11.02 12.77 13.98
CA GLU A 45 10.92 13.49 15.25
C GLU A 45 9.50 13.95 15.54
N SER A 46 9.07 13.81 16.80
CA SER A 46 7.84 14.37 17.34
C SER A 46 8.06 14.86 18.76
N THR A 47 7.46 16.00 19.10
CA THR A 47 7.44 16.51 20.48
C THR A 47 6.40 15.82 21.35
N GLN A 48 5.58 14.93 20.79
CA GLN A 48 4.59 14.15 21.52
C GLN A 48 5.19 12.79 21.91
N PRO A 49 5.33 12.50 23.23
CA PRO A 49 5.88 11.23 23.70
C PRO A 49 5.11 10.00 23.22
N ASP A 50 3.80 10.15 22.99
CA ASP A 50 2.91 9.05 22.63
C ASP A 50 2.75 8.87 21.09
N ALA A 51 3.57 9.56 20.29
CA ALA A 51 3.49 9.47 18.84
C ALA A 51 4.27 8.25 18.31
N PHE A 52 3.61 7.44 17.49
CA PHE A 52 4.24 6.37 16.71
C PHE A 52 4.44 6.83 15.26
N GLY A 53 5.50 6.38 14.61
CA GLY A 53 5.66 6.51 13.17
C GLY A 53 5.48 5.18 12.43
N GLY A 54 6.00 5.09 11.21
CA GLY A 54 5.82 3.95 10.29
C GLY A 54 4.51 3.98 9.50
N PHE A 55 4.25 2.95 8.68
CA PHE A 55 3.24 2.89 7.60
C PHE A 55 1.79 3.27 7.95
N HIS A 56 1.42 3.26 9.24
CA HIS A 56 0.07 3.60 9.70
C HIS A 56 -0.10 5.02 10.26
N HIS A 57 0.97 5.80 10.37
CA HIS A 57 0.89 7.20 10.79
C HIS A 57 0.04 8.06 9.82
N PRO A 58 -0.86 8.93 10.32
CA PRO A 58 -1.83 9.65 9.49
C PRO A 58 -1.23 10.67 8.52
N ASN A 59 -0.03 11.19 8.80
CA ASN A 59 0.58 12.25 7.98
C ASN A 59 1.52 11.73 6.88
N GLN A 60 1.56 10.42 6.63
CA GLN A 60 2.44 9.85 5.62
C GLN A 60 1.77 9.66 4.25
N GLY A 61 2.55 9.12 3.32
CA GLY A 61 2.13 8.62 2.01
C GLY A 61 2.52 9.54 0.86
N TYR A 62 2.37 9.01 -0.34
CA TYR A 62 2.67 9.74 -1.57
C TYR A 62 1.74 10.94 -1.83
N ARG A 63 2.35 12.10 -2.07
CA ARG A 63 1.71 13.37 -2.44
C ARG A 63 1.91 13.62 -3.94
N HIS A 64 0.90 13.28 -4.73
CA HIS A 64 1.04 13.22 -6.18
C HIS A 64 1.38 14.56 -6.86
N LEU A 65 0.75 15.68 -6.49
CA LEU A 65 1.04 16.96 -7.17
C LEU A 65 2.45 17.46 -6.87
N GLN A 66 2.94 17.23 -5.66
CA GLN A 66 4.31 17.48 -5.23
C GLN A 66 5.29 16.44 -5.79
N MET A 67 4.75 15.30 -6.26
CA MET A 67 5.49 14.14 -6.69
C MET A 67 6.51 13.70 -5.64
N GLN A 68 6.10 13.71 -4.36
CA GLN A 68 6.96 13.51 -3.19
C GLN A 68 6.29 12.54 -2.21
N ALA A 69 7.05 11.68 -1.54
CA ALA A 69 6.57 10.86 -0.44
C ALA A 69 6.99 11.44 0.90
N LEU A 70 6.07 11.45 1.86
CA LEU A 70 6.37 11.65 3.27
C LEU A 70 6.24 10.29 3.94
N ILE A 71 7.34 9.73 4.43
CA ILE A 71 7.31 8.48 5.20
C ILE A 71 7.69 8.83 6.63
N THR A 72 7.05 8.24 7.63
CA THR A 72 7.49 8.39 9.03
C THR A 72 8.29 7.17 9.42
N MET A 73 9.39 7.34 10.14
CA MET A 73 10.15 6.22 10.68
C MET A 73 9.29 5.41 11.66
N TYR A 74 9.33 4.09 11.58
CA TYR A 74 8.70 3.21 12.55
C TYR A 74 9.24 3.42 13.98
N GLY A 75 8.35 3.25 14.97
CA GLY A 75 8.67 3.32 16.39
C GLY A 75 8.39 4.69 17.03
N PRO A 76 8.89 4.93 18.26
CA PRO A 76 8.75 6.20 18.93
C PRO A 76 9.44 7.32 18.17
N MET A 77 8.72 8.40 17.87
CA MET A 77 9.30 9.54 17.15
C MET A 77 10.03 10.53 18.08
N ALA A 78 9.91 10.42 19.40
CA ALA A 78 10.52 11.40 20.30
C ALA A 78 12.04 11.22 20.50
N THR A 79 12.62 10.09 20.08
CA THR A 79 14.01 9.69 20.37
C THR A 79 15.00 9.95 19.23
N GLY A 80 14.51 10.24 18.01
CA GLY A 80 15.31 10.61 16.83
C GLY A 80 16.01 9.46 16.09
N LEU A 81 16.18 8.28 16.71
CA LEU A 81 16.68 7.05 16.07
C LEU A 81 15.73 5.87 16.33
N PRO A 82 15.63 4.91 15.40
CA PRO A 82 14.75 3.76 15.59
C PRO A 82 15.31 2.85 16.68
N GLU A 83 14.47 2.45 17.63
CA GLU A 83 14.83 1.49 18.68
C GLU A 83 15.13 0.10 18.10
N ASN A 84 14.42 -0.28 17.04
CA ASN A 84 14.62 -1.52 16.29
C ASN A 84 14.94 -1.22 14.81
N PRO A 85 16.22 -1.00 14.47
CA PRO A 85 16.64 -0.63 13.12
C PRO A 85 16.25 -1.62 12.02
N PRO A 86 16.35 -2.95 12.20
CA PRO A 86 15.88 -3.91 11.20
C PRO A 86 14.40 -3.76 10.85
N VAL A 87 13.52 -3.67 11.85
CA VAL A 87 12.07 -3.49 11.63
C VAL A 87 11.78 -2.13 10.99
N ALA A 88 12.46 -1.07 11.42
CA ALA A 88 12.30 0.26 10.82
C ALA A 88 12.76 0.31 9.35
N ALA A 89 13.79 -0.44 8.98
CA ALA A 89 14.24 -0.54 7.60
C ALA A 89 13.26 -1.35 6.73
N LEU A 90 12.62 -2.39 7.28
CA LEU A 90 11.54 -3.12 6.61
C LEU A 90 10.28 -2.26 6.41
N ASP A 91 9.86 -1.51 7.43
CA ASP A 91 8.73 -0.58 7.33
C ASP A 91 9.00 0.53 6.30
N LEU A 92 10.21 1.10 6.28
CA LEU A 92 10.63 2.06 5.26
C LEU A 92 10.61 1.44 3.86
N LEU A 93 11.07 0.19 3.72
CA LEU A 93 11.05 -0.53 2.45
C LEU A 93 9.63 -0.74 1.96
N ARG A 94 8.71 -1.23 2.79
CA ARG A 94 7.29 -1.38 2.46
C ARG A 94 6.70 -0.04 2.03
N SER A 95 6.89 1.00 2.84
CA SER A 95 6.34 2.34 2.57
C SER A 95 6.84 2.90 1.24
N TYR A 96 8.15 2.80 0.99
CA TYR A 96 8.73 3.24 -0.28
C TYR A 96 8.25 2.39 -1.46
N ALA A 97 8.11 1.08 -1.27
CA ALA A 97 7.64 0.18 -2.30
C ALA A 97 6.21 0.49 -2.73
N HIS A 98 5.34 0.65 -1.73
CA HIS A 98 3.97 1.09 -1.87
C HIS A 98 3.90 2.43 -2.61
N ASP A 99 4.63 3.44 -2.13
CA ASP A 99 4.62 4.77 -2.72
C ASP A 99 5.23 4.82 -4.13
N CYS A 100 6.12 3.88 -4.50
CA CYS A 100 6.58 3.74 -5.88
C CYS A 100 5.47 3.31 -6.83
N LEU A 101 4.57 2.40 -6.42
CA LEU A 101 3.42 2.02 -7.22
C LEU A 101 2.46 3.19 -7.34
N HIS A 102 2.21 3.92 -6.25
CA HIS A 102 1.40 5.13 -6.31
C HIS A 102 2.03 6.18 -7.22
N TYR A 103 3.33 6.45 -7.11
CA TYR A 103 4.07 7.36 -8.00
C TYR A 103 3.92 6.96 -9.46
N GLY A 104 4.14 5.68 -9.73
CA GLY A 104 4.22 5.07 -11.04
C GLY A 104 2.90 4.81 -11.77
N SER A 105 1.78 4.82 -11.03
CA SER A 105 0.46 4.53 -11.59
C SER A 105 0.01 5.60 -12.58
N CYS A 106 -0.61 5.14 -13.67
CA CYS A 106 -1.21 6.01 -14.68
C CYS A 106 -2.23 6.96 -14.07
N ARG A 107 -2.19 8.22 -14.50
CA ARG A 107 -3.16 9.25 -14.10
C ARG A 107 -3.51 10.10 -15.30
N THR A 108 -4.79 10.40 -15.43
CA THR A 108 -5.27 11.36 -16.41
C THR A 108 -5.90 12.55 -15.72
N TYR A 109 -5.62 13.73 -16.27
CA TYR A 109 -6.14 15.01 -15.81
C TYR A 109 -6.85 15.70 -16.95
N ARG A 110 -7.90 16.46 -16.63
CA ARG A 110 -8.65 17.29 -17.57
C ARG A 110 -8.81 18.68 -16.98
N LEU A 111 -8.84 19.68 -17.84
CA LEU A 111 -9.21 21.04 -17.46
C LEU A 111 -10.73 21.19 -17.59
N LEU A 112 -11.36 21.70 -16.53
CA LEU A 112 -12.77 22.07 -16.51
C LEU A 112 -12.88 23.52 -16.01
N GLY A 113 -13.03 24.46 -16.95
CA GLY A 113 -12.83 25.87 -16.66
C GLY A 113 -11.40 26.11 -16.15
N GLU A 114 -11.28 26.72 -14.98
CA GLU A 114 -9.99 26.98 -14.30
C GLU A 114 -9.55 25.84 -13.37
N SER A 115 -10.32 24.76 -13.28
CA SER A 115 -10.04 23.65 -12.36
C SER A 115 -9.37 22.46 -13.07
N VAL A 116 -8.37 21.87 -12.42
CA VAL A 116 -7.77 20.59 -12.82
C VAL A 116 -8.52 19.46 -12.12
N VAL A 117 -9.18 18.59 -12.89
CA VAL A 117 -9.90 17.43 -12.37
C VAL A 117 -9.21 16.13 -12.79
N ARG A 118 -9.08 15.18 -11.86
CA ARG A 118 -8.51 13.84 -12.14
C ARG A 118 -9.58 12.96 -12.77
N GLY A 119 -9.34 12.51 -13.99
CA GLY A 119 -10.22 11.59 -14.72
C GLY A 119 -9.94 10.12 -14.43
N GLN A 120 -8.69 9.77 -14.12
CA GLN A 120 -8.27 8.40 -13.83
C GLN A 120 -7.11 8.36 -12.85
N TYR A 121 -7.09 7.33 -12.02
CA TYR A 121 -5.97 6.94 -11.18
C TYR A 121 -5.83 5.42 -11.16
N GLY A 122 -4.80 4.89 -11.85
CA GLY A 122 -4.67 3.46 -12.12
C GLY A 122 -5.94 2.93 -12.79
N LEU A 123 -6.62 2.00 -12.13
CA LEU A 123 -7.88 1.43 -12.59
C LEU A 123 -9.12 2.23 -12.19
N ASN A 124 -8.99 3.22 -11.32
CA ASN A 124 -10.11 3.98 -10.79
C ASN A 124 -10.44 5.19 -11.68
N PHE A 125 -11.61 5.17 -12.32
CA PHE A 125 -12.09 6.27 -13.17
C PHE A 125 -13.02 7.20 -12.41
N ARG A 126 -12.99 8.48 -12.78
CA ARG A 126 -13.82 9.52 -12.20
C ARG A 126 -14.38 10.44 -13.29
N ARG A 127 -15.66 10.79 -13.17
CA ARG A 127 -16.32 11.78 -14.02
C ARG A 127 -15.86 13.20 -13.62
N PRO A 128 -15.97 14.19 -14.51
CA PRO A 128 -15.59 15.58 -14.19
C PRO A 128 -16.29 16.16 -12.96
N ASP A 129 -17.52 15.72 -12.68
CA ASP A 129 -18.32 16.11 -11.50
C ASP A 129 -17.95 15.36 -10.21
N GLY A 130 -16.91 14.52 -10.24
CA GLY A 130 -16.42 13.80 -9.07
C GLY A 130 -16.99 12.40 -8.86
N ARG A 131 -18.00 11.97 -9.64
CA ARG A 131 -18.56 10.63 -9.51
C ARG A 131 -17.53 9.54 -9.84
N SER A 132 -17.40 8.57 -8.94
CA SER A 132 -16.46 7.44 -9.04
C SER A 132 -17.06 6.30 -9.85
N TYR A 133 -16.25 5.62 -10.65
CA TYR A 133 -16.67 4.42 -11.39
C TYR A 133 -17.16 3.35 -10.44
N SER A 134 -16.47 3.14 -9.33
CA SER A 134 -16.88 2.18 -8.30
C SER A 134 -17.48 2.84 -7.08
N ALA A 135 -18.51 2.21 -6.52
CA ALA A 135 -19.17 2.64 -5.30
C ALA A 135 -18.35 2.27 -4.04
N PRO A 136 -18.54 2.97 -2.90
CA PRO A 136 -18.11 2.46 -1.61
C PRO A 136 -18.74 1.10 -1.32
N ASP A 137 -17.98 0.21 -0.70
CA ASP A 137 -18.54 -1.04 -0.21
C ASP A 137 -19.51 -0.76 0.95
N PRO A 138 -20.60 -1.55 1.08
CA PRO A 138 -21.44 -1.51 2.27
C PRO A 138 -20.66 -1.69 3.57
N VAL A 139 -21.20 -1.14 4.66
CA VAL A 139 -20.65 -1.36 6.00
C VAL A 139 -20.65 -2.85 6.31
N GLY A 140 -19.51 -3.37 6.77
CA GLY A 140 -19.33 -4.78 7.12
C GLY A 140 -19.05 -5.72 5.93
N SER A 141 -18.89 -5.21 4.71
CA SER A 141 -18.48 -6.04 3.58
C SER A 141 -17.14 -6.75 3.82
N ARG A 142 -17.12 -8.06 3.53
CA ARG A 142 -15.95 -8.94 3.66
C ARG A 142 -15.04 -8.92 2.43
N THR A 143 -15.58 -8.56 1.27
CA THR A 143 -14.90 -8.41 -0.02
C THR A 143 -15.04 -6.96 -0.49
N THR A 144 -14.39 -6.60 -1.58
CA THR A 144 -14.52 -5.27 -2.17
C THR A 144 -14.98 -5.29 -3.62
N ARG A 145 -15.78 -4.28 -3.98
CA ARG A 145 -16.09 -3.84 -5.34
C ARG A 145 -15.67 -2.39 -5.55
N ASN A 146 -14.84 -1.86 -4.65
CA ASN A 146 -14.30 -0.52 -4.74
C ASN A 146 -12.91 -0.58 -5.40
N LEU A 147 -12.77 0.00 -6.59
CA LEU A 147 -11.51 0.03 -7.33
C LEU A 147 -10.39 0.78 -6.59
N GLY A 148 -10.73 1.70 -5.67
CA GLY A 148 -9.77 2.33 -4.77
C GLY A 148 -9.18 1.35 -3.77
N ILE A 149 -10.02 0.50 -3.15
CA ILE A 149 -9.57 -0.55 -2.22
C ILE A 149 -8.80 -1.65 -2.97
N VAL A 150 -9.26 -2.05 -4.17
CA VAL A 150 -8.52 -2.97 -5.04
C VAL A 150 -7.12 -2.44 -5.33
N MET A 151 -7.01 -1.16 -5.67
CA MET A 151 -5.72 -0.54 -5.96
C MET A 151 -4.81 -0.48 -4.73
N GLU A 152 -5.32 0.00 -3.60
CA GLU A 152 -4.56 0.10 -2.35
C GLU A 152 -4.09 -1.27 -1.86
N GLY A 153 -5.00 -2.25 -1.84
CA GLY A 153 -4.69 -3.62 -1.44
C GLY A 153 -3.69 -4.30 -2.38
N ALA A 154 -3.77 -4.04 -3.69
CA ALA A 154 -2.77 -4.51 -4.64
C ALA A 154 -1.39 -3.90 -4.36
N CYS A 155 -1.32 -2.58 -4.13
CA CYS A 155 -0.06 -1.91 -3.83
C CYS A 155 0.57 -2.42 -2.53
N ASP A 156 -0.22 -2.55 -1.46
CA ASP A 156 0.29 -3.01 -0.16
C ASP A 156 0.65 -4.49 -0.15
N ARG A 157 -0.15 -5.36 -0.79
CA ARG A 157 0.17 -6.78 -0.92
C ARG A 157 1.52 -6.98 -1.63
N GLU A 158 1.76 -6.24 -2.70
CA GLU A 158 3.02 -6.32 -3.44
C GLU A 158 4.19 -5.75 -2.61
N ALA A 159 4.00 -4.61 -1.96
CA ALA A 159 5.01 -4.00 -1.07
C ALA A 159 5.41 -4.92 0.09
N ARG A 160 4.44 -5.58 0.74
CA ARG A 160 4.69 -6.56 1.80
C ARG A 160 5.38 -7.82 1.27
N THR A 161 5.06 -8.26 0.06
CA THR A 161 5.73 -9.40 -0.58
C THR A 161 7.22 -9.10 -0.82
N ILE A 162 7.56 -7.92 -1.36
CA ILE A 162 8.95 -7.48 -1.52
C ILE A 162 9.65 -7.39 -0.16
N THR A 163 8.97 -6.81 0.83
CA THR A 163 9.53 -6.62 2.17
C THR A 163 9.80 -7.94 2.87
N ARG A 164 8.91 -8.92 2.75
CA ARG A 164 9.11 -10.29 3.26
C ARG A 164 10.29 -10.98 2.60
N LEU A 165 10.41 -10.92 1.27
CA LEU A 165 11.56 -11.50 0.56
C LEU A 165 12.88 -10.85 0.99
N ALA A 166 12.87 -9.54 1.27
CA ALA A 166 14.04 -8.84 1.79
C ALA A 166 14.37 -9.27 3.23
N ALA A 167 13.37 -9.41 4.10
CA ALA A 167 13.56 -9.93 5.45
C ALA A 167 14.16 -11.34 5.44
N GLU A 168 13.60 -12.24 4.63
CA GLU A 168 14.07 -13.63 4.47
C GLU A 168 15.52 -13.68 3.98
N GLN A 169 15.86 -12.92 2.93
CA GLN A 169 17.22 -12.89 2.40
C GLN A 169 18.23 -12.33 3.41
N CYS A 170 17.86 -11.26 4.12
CA CYS A 170 18.72 -10.60 5.09
C CYS A 170 18.69 -11.28 6.47
N GLN A 171 18.02 -12.42 6.60
CA GLN A 171 17.90 -13.19 7.85
C GLN A 171 17.37 -12.34 9.02
N ILE A 172 16.45 -11.42 8.72
CA ILE A 172 15.75 -10.66 9.75
C ILE A 172 14.61 -11.54 10.26
N HIS A 173 14.70 -11.93 11.53
CA HIS A 173 13.73 -12.79 12.17
C HIS A 173 12.66 -11.96 12.90
N GLU A 174 11.49 -12.58 13.13
CA GLU A 174 10.45 -12.00 13.98
C GLU A 174 11.06 -11.67 15.37
N PRO A 175 10.94 -10.42 15.84
CA PRO A 175 11.50 -10.01 17.13
C PRO A 175 10.69 -10.59 18.30
N SER A 176 11.24 -10.45 19.52
CA SER A 176 10.53 -10.86 20.74
C SER A 176 9.16 -10.17 20.89
N PRO A 177 8.23 -10.74 21.68
CA PRO A 177 6.89 -10.18 21.86
C PRO A 177 6.91 -8.69 22.24
N GLY A 178 6.06 -7.90 21.59
CA GLY A 178 6.00 -6.44 21.73
C GLY A 178 5.51 -5.77 20.46
N ILE A 179 5.55 -4.43 20.42
CA ILE A 179 5.11 -3.65 19.25
C ILE A 179 5.90 -4.00 17.98
N ASP A 180 7.20 -4.30 18.12
CA ASP A 180 8.08 -4.69 17.02
C ASP A 180 7.64 -5.99 16.35
N ARG A 181 7.08 -6.94 17.12
CA ARG A 181 6.54 -8.19 16.58
C ARG A 181 5.36 -7.90 15.66
N TYR A 182 4.41 -7.08 16.11
CA TYR A 182 3.25 -6.70 15.29
C TYR A 182 3.67 -5.95 14.04
N ALA A 183 4.62 -5.01 14.16
CA ALA A 183 5.14 -4.27 13.02
C ALA A 183 5.87 -5.18 12.03
N TYR A 184 6.72 -6.10 12.49
CA TYR A 184 7.38 -7.08 11.64
C TYR A 184 6.35 -7.92 10.86
N ARG A 185 5.33 -8.45 11.55
CA ARG A 185 4.29 -9.28 10.92
C ARG A 185 3.44 -8.48 9.95
N ASP A 186 3.11 -7.23 10.26
CA ASP A 186 2.41 -6.32 9.37
C ASP A 186 3.21 -6.04 8.09
N VAL A 187 4.47 -5.61 8.22
CA VAL A 187 5.28 -5.22 7.06
C VAL A 187 5.65 -6.40 6.16
N THR A 188 5.64 -7.62 6.69
CA THR A 188 5.88 -8.85 5.93
C THR A 188 4.60 -9.56 5.47
N GLY A 189 3.42 -9.05 5.85
CA GLY A 189 2.13 -9.64 5.47
C GLY A 189 1.85 -10.98 6.16
N LEU A 190 2.37 -11.17 7.37
CA LEU A 190 2.24 -12.37 8.19
C LEU A 190 1.28 -12.20 9.37
N LEU A 191 0.51 -11.11 9.42
CA LEU A 191 -0.50 -10.90 10.47
C LEU A 191 -1.51 -12.05 10.52
N ASP A 192 -1.91 -12.42 11.74
CA ASP A 192 -3.05 -13.29 12.01
C ASP A 192 -4.16 -12.54 12.77
N VAL A 193 -5.21 -13.30 13.15
CA VAL A 193 -6.38 -12.74 13.84
C VAL A 193 -6.06 -12.21 15.24
N ASP A 194 -5.06 -12.78 15.92
CA ASP A 194 -4.67 -12.38 17.26
C ASP A 194 -3.84 -11.09 17.23
N ASP A 195 -3.13 -10.83 16.12
CA ASP A 195 -2.31 -9.63 15.94
C ASP A 195 -3.12 -8.33 15.75
N ILE A 196 -4.41 -8.43 15.40
CA ILE A 196 -5.27 -7.27 15.12
C ILE A 196 -6.23 -6.92 16.27
N ASP A 197 -6.00 -7.47 17.46
CA ASP A 197 -6.75 -7.15 18.68
C ASP A 197 -6.07 -6.02 19.48
N PRO A 198 -6.65 -4.80 19.55
CA PRO A 198 -6.10 -3.71 20.35
C PRO A 198 -6.05 -4.01 21.85
N ALA A 199 -6.81 -4.99 22.36
CA ALA A 199 -6.76 -5.40 23.77
C ALA A 199 -5.41 -6.04 24.16
N SER A 200 -4.61 -6.47 23.18
CA SER A 200 -3.25 -6.97 23.38
C SER A 200 -2.20 -5.88 23.65
N ALA A 201 -2.57 -4.60 23.52
CA ALA A 201 -1.65 -3.48 23.66
C ALA A 201 -1.13 -3.29 25.09
N SER A 202 0.18 -3.10 25.23
CA SER A 202 0.87 -2.84 26.51
C SER A 202 1.05 -1.36 26.85
N SER A 203 0.74 -0.45 25.92
CA SER A 203 0.90 1.01 26.09
C SER A 203 -0.07 1.79 25.20
N PRO A 204 -0.34 3.08 25.48
CA PRO A 204 -1.17 3.92 24.61
C PRO A 204 -0.65 4.02 23.17
N VAL A 205 0.67 4.10 22.99
CA VAL A 205 1.33 4.12 21.67
C VAL A 205 1.04 2.83 20.92
N THR A 206 1.18 1.68 21.59
CA THR A 206 0.85 0.38 21.04
C THR A 206 -0.63 0.28 20.69
N THR A 207 -1.54 0.79 21.54
CA THR A 207 -2.99 0.80 21.24
C THR A 207 -3.30 1.60 19.98
N ALA A 208 -2.70 2.79 19.83
CA ALA A 208 -2.91 3.64 18.67
C ALA A 208 -2.38 2.98 17.38
N PHE A 209 -1.17 2.40 17.44
CA PHE A 209 -0.59 1.64 16.33
C PHE A 209 -1.46 0.44 15.93
N LEU A 210 -1.84 -0.42 16.90
CA LEU A 210 -2.66 -1.61 16.62
C LEU A 210 -4.05 -1.24 16.11
N THR A 211 -4.65 -0.14 16.59
CA THR A 211 -5.94 0.35 16.09
C THR A 211 -5.84 0.75 14.62
N ALA A 212 -4.80 1.50 14.24
CA ALA A 212 -4.58 1.93 12.87
C ALA A 212 -4.26 0.72 11.95
N MET A 213 -3.35 -0.14 12.38
CA MET A 213 -2.98 -1.38 11.69
C MET A 213 -4.19 -2.30 11.47
N ALA A 214 -4.98 -2.57 12.51
CA ALA A 214 -6.16 -3.41 12.42
C ALA A 214 -7.24 -2.80 11.51
N SER A 215 -7.41 -1.48 11.54
CA SER A 215 -8.32 -0.80 10.62
C SER A 215 -7.88 -0.97 9.16
N TYR A 216 -6.59 -0.77 8.87
CA TYR A 216 -6.03 -0.95 7.54
C TYR A 216 -6.15 -2.41 7.07
N GLN A 217 -5.76 -3.36 7.93
CA GLN A 217 -5.84 -4.79 7.62
C GLN A 217 -7.27 -5.20 7.24
N ARG A 218 -8.27 -4.84 8.06
CA ARG A 218 -9.68 -5.22 7.81
C ARG A 218 -10.30 -4.51 6.62
N ASN A 219 -10.01 -3.22 6.44
CA ASN A 219 -10.69 -2.41 5.43
C ASN A 219 -10.03 -2.46 4.05
N ILE A 220 -8.75 -2.82 3.98
CA ILE A 220 -7.98 -2.87 2.74
C ILE A 220 -7.51 -4.30 2.45
N ASN A 221 -6.65 -4.84 3.31
CA ASN A 221 -5.90 -6.06 3.00
C ASN A 221 -6.80 -7.30 2.96
N ASP A 222 -7.65 -7.49 3.96
CA ASP A 222 -8.57 -8.63 4.03
C ASP A 222 -9.59 -8.58 2.90
N ARG A 223 -10.13 -7.39 2.60
CA ARG A 223 -11.10 -7.23 1.51
C ARG A 223 -10.49 -7.49 0.15
N TYR A 224 -9.26 -7.04 -0.06
CA TYR A 224 -8.55 -7.31 -1.31
C TYR A 224 -8.18 -8.79 -1.44
N ALA A 225 -7.74 -9.44 -0.35
CA ALA A 225 -7.51 -10.88 -0.34
C ALA A 225 -8.79 -11.66 -0.67
N ALA A 226 -9.90 -11.34 0.00
CA ALA A 226 -11.20 -11.94 -0.27
C ALA A 226 -11.68 -11.70 -1.70
N PHE A 227 -11.45 -10.50 -2.26
CA PHE A 227 -11.74 -10.21 -3.66
C PHE A 227 -10.92 -11.10 -4.61
N LEU A 228 -9.62 -11.26 -4.36
CA LEU A 228 -8.79 -12.14 -5.17
C LEU A 228 -9.25 -13.60 -5.06
N ASP A 229 -9.58 -14.09 -3.87
CA ASP A 229 -10.04 -15.47 -3.70
C ASP A 229 -11.39 -15.72 -4.37
N GLU A 230 -12.29 -14.74 -4.29
CA GLU A 230 -13.63 -14.82 -4.89
C GLU A 230 -13.61 -14.76 -6.42
N VAL A 231 -12.79 -13.88 -7.00
CA VAL A 231 -12.81 -13.56 -8.44
C VAL A 231 -11.67 -14.24 -9.20
N GLY A 232 -10.54 -14.44 -8.52
CA GLY A 232 -9.33 -15.06 -9.02
C GLY A 232 -9.35 -16.58 -8.95
N HIS A 233 -10.20 -17.17 -8.12
CA HIS A 233 -10.27 -18.62 -7.89
C HIS A 233 -8.90 -19.22 -7.55
N THR A 234 -8.43 -20.22 -8.29
CA THR A 234 -7.10 -20.82 -8.13
C THR A 234 -5.96 -19.96 -8.72
N GLU A 235 -6.29 -18.89 -9.44
CA GLU A 235 -5.38 -18.03 -10.19
C GLU A 235 -5.25 -16.62 -9.58
N SER A 236 -5.57 -16.47 -8.28
CA SER A 236 -5.47 -15.21 -7.52
C SER A 236 -4.12 -14.47 -7.68
N TYR A 237 -3.01 -15.20 -7.81
CA TYR A 237 -1.69 -14.61 -8.03
C TYR A 237 -1.54 -13.99 -9.44
N GLU A 238 -2.10 -14.65 -10.44
CA GLU A 238 -2.12 -14.12 -11.81
C GLU A 238 -3.02 -12.90 -11.89
N LEU A 239 -4.24 -12.99 -11.33
CA LEU A 239 -5.16 -11.84 -11.25
C LEU A 239 -4.50 -10.64 -10.54
N HIS A 240 -3.78 -10.87 -9.44
CA HIS A 240 -3.02 -9.82 -8.77
C HIS A 240 -1.97 -9.16 -9.68
N THR A 241 -1.23 -9.96 -10.46
CA THR A 241 -0.22 -9.47 -11.42
C THR A 241 -0.86 -8.67 -12.57
N VAL A 242 -2.00 -9.15 -13.10
CA VAL A 242 -2.77 -8.45 -14.14
C VAL A 242 -3.30 -7.12 -13.61
N ILE A 243 -3.82 -7.09 -12.39
CA ILE A 243 -4.29 -5.85 -11.72
C ILE A 243 -3.15 -4.85 -11.57
N LEU A 244 -1.98 -5.26 -11.07
CA LEU A 244 -0.83 -4.36 -10.91
C LEU A 244 -0.37 -3.76 -12.24
N SER A 245 -0.27 -4.58 -13.28
CA SER A 245 0.11 -4.13 -14.63
C SER A 245 -0.89 -3.10 -15.18
N ALA A 246 -2.17 -3.31 -14.91
CA ALA A 246 -3.25 -2.41 -15.30
C ALA A 246 -3.26 -1.12 -14.45
N ILE A 247 -2.93 -1.18 -13.15
CA ILE A 247 -2.73 -0.01 -12.29
C ILE A 247 -1.60 0.88 -12.83
N ILE A 248 -0.49 0.27 -13.25
CA ILE A 248 0.67 0.97 -13.80
C ILE A 248 0.33 1.62 -15.15
N SER A 249 -0.21 0.83 -16.09
CA SER A 249 -0.52 1.30 -17.45
C SER A 249 -1.75 2.19 -17.55
N GLY A 250 -2.72 2.01 -16.64
CA GLY A 250 -4.07 2.57 -16.76
C GLY A 250 -4.94 1.87 -17.81
N ASP A 251 -4.45 0.79 -18.42
CA ASP A 251 -5.21 0.01 -19.39
C ASP A 251 -5.94 -1.14 -18.70
N VAL A 252 -7.27 -1.09 -18.70
CA VAL A 252 -8.13 -2.13 -18.13
C VAL A 252 -8.38 -3.30 -19.07
N THR A 253 -8.00 -3.23 -20.36
CA THR A 253 -8.38 -4.22 -21.36
C THR A 253 -7.92 -5.62 -20.96
N THR A 254 -6.70 -5.79 -20.46
CA THR A 254 -6.20 -7.10 -20.00
C THR A 254 -6.95 -7.59 -18.76
N VAL A 255 -7.29 -6.71 -17.81
CA VAL A 255 -8.10 -7.08 -16.64
C VAL A 255 -9.51 -7.50 -17.08
N CYS A 256 -10.14 -6.77 -17.99
CA CYS A 256 -11.45 -7.12 -18.54
C CYS A 256 -11.42 -8.46 -19.25
N ALA A 257 -10.44 -8.70 -20.13
CA ALA A 257 -10.31 -9.96 -20.85
C ALA A 257 -10.07 -11.14 -19.91
N TRP A 258 -9.20 -10.96 -18.90
CA TRP A 258 -8.95 -11.97 -17.88
C TRP A 258 -10.24 -12.28 -17.11
N LEU A 259 -10.94 -11.24 -16.62
CA LEU A 259 -12.19 -11.43 -15.87
C LEU A 259 -13.26 -12.12 -16.71
N ASP A 260 -13.40 -11.74 -17.98
CA ASP A 260 -14.41 -12.28 -18.87
C ASP A 260 -14.15 -13.75 -19.21
N GLN A 261 -12.89 -14.14 -19.35
CA GLN A 261 -12.49 -15.53 -19.57
C GLN A 261 -12.85 -16.43 -18.38
N HIS A 262 -12.70 -15.94 -17.15
CA HIS A 262 -12.86 -16.77 -15.93
C HIS A 262 -14.25 -16.68 -15.31
N ASN A 263 -14.95 -15.55 -15.47
CA ASN A 263 -16.21 -15.27 -14.77
C ASN A 263 -17.39 -14.94 -15.72
N GLY A 264 -17.15 -14.92 -17.03
CA GLY A 264 -18.16 -14.65 -18.06
C GLY A 264 -18.17 -13.17 -18.52
N PRO A 265 -18.87 -12.87 -19.62
CA PRO A 265 -18.74 -11.59 -20.32
C PRO A 265 -19.18 -10.39 -19.48
N TYR A 266 -18.51 -9.25 -19.67
CA TYR A 266 -18.79 -7.98 -18.98
C TYR A 266 -18.62 -8.03 -17.46
N THR A 267 -17.75 -8.92 -16.96
CA THR A 267 -17.54 -9.10 -15.52
C THR A 267 -17.02 -7.81 -14.89
N PHE A 268 -16.06 -7.12 -15.52
CA PHE A 268 -15.50 -5.88 -14.95
C PHE A 268 -16.57 -4.82 -14.66
N ALA A 269 -17.48 -4.58 -15.62
CA ALA A 269 -18.57 -3.63 -15.41
C ALA A 269 -19.56 -4.13 -14.35
N THR A 270 -19.89 -5.42 -14.37
CA THR A 270 -20.81 -6.03 -13.39
C THR A 270 -20.29 -5.91 -11.96
N LEU A 271 -18.98 -6.10 -11.76
CA LEU A 271 -18.36 -6.00 -10.44
C LEU A 271 -18.24 -4.56 -9.98
N PHE A 272 -17.79 -3.65 -10.84
CA PHE A 272 -17.26 -2.36 -10.39
C PHE A 272 -18.11 -1.15 -10.78
N LEU A 273 -18.99 -1.23 -11.79
CA LEU A 273 -19.71 -0.05 -12.28
C LEU A 273 -20.80 0.38 -11.30
N SER A 274 -20.64 1.57 -10.72
CA SER A 274 -21.65 2.23 -9.92
C SER A 274 -22.81 2.66 -10.81
N PRO A 275 -24.08 2.39 -10.42
CA PRO A 275 -25.26 2.90 -11.13
C PRO A 275 -25.24 4.43 -11.32
N SER A 276 -24.70 5.15 -10.33
CA SER A 276 -24.58 6.61 -10.37
C SER A 276 -23.57 7.13 -11.39
N TYR A 277 -22.65 6.29 -11.89
CA TYR A 277 -21.61 6.73 -12.82
C TYR A 277 -22.17 7.10 -14.21
N LEU A 278 -23.27 6.44 -14.61
CA LEU A 278 -23.88 6.61 -15.93
C LEU A 278 -24.99 7.67 -15.97
N THR A 279 -25.47 8.17 -14.83
CA THR A 279 -26.59 9.13 -14.83
C THR A 279 -26.16 10.45 -15.50
N ALA A 280 -27.08 11.12 -16.20
CA ALA A 280 -26.82 12.48 -16.66
C ALA A 280 -26.69 13.41 -15.43
N GLY A 281 -25.68 14.27 -15.46
CA GLY A 281 -25.50 15.34 -14.47
C GLY A 281 -26.18 16.63 -14.95
#